data_AF-A0A520KB79-F1
#
_entry.id   AF-A0A520KB79-F1
#
_cell.length_a   1.000
_cell.length_b   1.000
_cell.length_c   1.000
_cell.angle_alpha   90.00
_cell.angle_beta   90.00
_cell.angle_gamma   90.00
#
_symmetry.space_group_name_H-M   'P 1'
#
loop_
_entity.id
_entity.type
_entity.pdbx_description
1 polymer ?
#
loop_
_entity_poly.entity_id
_entity_poly.type
_entity_poly.pdbx_seq_one_letter_code
_entity_poly.pdbx_strand_id
1 'polypeptide(L)'
;MDIDKKDVISIVAVIAGTIAAWYLNNELGLGGVVASAIVGLIGGAVFNKLSPQIFCGSFVGMCSCGVIPTIYYTILFGAVAGVIFVAWKGYFFGHGGKLGTTAFMAVLFSLVVLAIAGVEYNAVSGAALESLTVSWFLFVLLVGVISTVATYYLRKDVFIRVFTNKCADAVLGSATVGLIAGLLFPEISATYGATLAFVAYSGSFAGMTAFPRIFDRPVHFAIAGIFVAMLYTATVDLVPGGGGKLGTIAFVSVIITRYISEHHREVRKWTCEQS
;
A
#
# COMPACT_ATOMS: atom_id res chain seq x y z
N MET A 1 23.78 -2.34 -14.13
CA MET A 1 23.34 -1.87 -12.80
C MET A 1 24.36 -2.37 -11.81
N ASP A 2 25.24 -1.49 -11.32
CA ASP A 2 26.23 -1.91 -10.32
C ASP A 2 25.52 -2.02 -8.97
N ILE A 3 25.44 -3.24 -8.43
CA ILE A 3 24.80 -3.51 -7.15
C ILE A 3 25.76 -3.09 -6.04
N ASP A 4 25.37 -2.08 -5.26
CA ASP A 4 26.16 -1.64 -4.11
C ASP A 4 25.76 -2.38 -2.81
N LYS A 5 26.54 -2.17 -1.74
CA LYS A 5 26.26 -2.76 -0.43
C LYS A 5 24.90 -2.33 0.15
N LYS A 6 24.42 -1.12 -0.14
CA LYS A 6 23.14 -0.59 0.35
C LYS A 6 21.95 -1.22 -0.39
N ASP A 7 22.13 -1.56 -1.66
CA ASP A 7 21.16 -2.28 -2.47
C ASP A 7 20.97 -3.70 -1.91
N VAL A 8 22.06 -4.40 -1.57
CA VAL A 8 21.99 -5.70 -0.89
C VAL A 8 21.26 -5.61 0.46
N ILE A 9 21.60 -4.61 1.29
CA ILE A 9 20.90 -4.38 2.56
C ILE A 9 19.41 -4.11 2.34
N SER A 10 19.05 -3.39 1.27
CA SER A 10 17.66 -3.11 0.94
C SER A 10 16.90 -4.37 0.55
N ILE A 11 17.51 -5.25 -0.25
CA ILE A 11 16.92 -6.55 -0.63
C ILE A 11 16.68 -7.41 0.62
N VAL A 12 17.68 -7.51 1.50
CA VAL A 12 17.56 -8.29 2.75
C VAL A 12 16.45 -7.73 3.64
N ALA A 13 16.33 -6.40 3.74
CA ALA A 13 15.28 -5.76 4.52
C ALA A 13 13.87 -6.02 3.96
N VAL A 14 13.72 -6.04 2.62
CA VAL A 14 12.46 -6.44 1.97
C VAL A 14 12.13 -7.89 2.31
N ILE A 15 13.07 -8.82 2.14
CA ILE A 15 12.87 -10.25 2.45
C ILE A 15 12.46 -10.44 3.92
N ALA A 16 13.14 -9.77 4.86
CA ALA A 16 12.81 -9.85 6.28
C ALA A 16 11.39 -9.34 6.57
N GLY A 17 10.99 -8.22 5.96
CA GLY A 17 9.62 -7.70 6.07
C GLY A 17 8.58 -8.65 5.48
N THR A 18 8.89 -9.30 4.36
CA THR A 18 8.03 -10.30 3.72
C THR A 18 7.82 -11.53 4.60
N ILE A 19 8.91 -12.09 5.14
CA ILE A 19 8.84 -13.25 6.05
C ILE A 19 8.04 -12.91 7.30
N ALA A 20 8.34 -11.79 7.95
CA ALA A 20 7.66 -11.38 9.17
C ALA A 20 6.15 -11.21 8.95
N ALA A 21 5.75 -10.50 7.88
CA ALA A 21 4.34 -10.28 7.60
C ALA A 21 3.61 -11.56 7.18
N TRP A 22 4.26 -12.44 6.41
CA TRP A 22 3.69 -13.73 6.03
C TRP A 22 3.45 -14.62 7.24
N TYR A 23 4.40 -14.69 8.17
CA TYR A 23 4.25 -15.46 9.41
C TYR A 23 3.10 -14.91 10.27
N LEU A 24 3.06 -13.60 10.52
CA LEU A 24 1.98 -12.96 11.27
C LEU A 24 0.60 -13.17 10.61
N ASN A 25 0.54 -13.14 9.28
CA ASN A 25 -0.70 -13.29 8.52
C ASN A 25 -1.20 -14.74 8.52
N ASN A 26 -0.34 -15.67 8.09
CA ASN A 26 -0.74 -17.03 7.73
C ASN A 26 -0.56 -18.04 8.87
N GLU A 27 0.45 -17.88 9.73
CA GLU A 27 0.68 -18.79 10.87
C GLU A 27 -0.04 -18.32 12.13
N LEU A 28 -0.08 -17.00 12.38
CA LEU A 28 -0.76 -16.43 13.55
C LEU A 28 -2.19 -15.96 13.27
N GLY A 29 -2.62 -16.00 12.00
CA GLY A 29 -4.01 -15.69 11.62
C GLY A 29 -4.43 -14.24 11.87
N LEU A 30 -3.49 -13.29 12.02
CA LEU A 30 -3.84 -11.89 12.34
C LEU A 30 -4.51 -11.16 11.18
N GLY A 31 -4.46 -11.72 9.97
CA GLY A 31 -4.97 -11.10 8.75
C GLY A 31 -3.97 -10.14 8.09
N GLY A 32 -4.06 -10.03 6.77
CA GLY A 32 -3.01 -9.39 5.95
C GLY A 32 -2.77 -7.92 6.26
N VAL A 33 -3.84 -7.16 6.57
CA VAL A 33 -3.74 -5.73 6.92
C VAL A 33 -3.03 -5.55 8.25
N VAL A 34 -3.47 -6.26 9.30
CA VAL A 34 -2.89 -6.17 10.65
C VAL A 34 -1.44 -6.64 10.65
N ALA A 35 -1.15 -7.77 10.02
CA ALA A 35 0.20 -8.30 9.90
C ALA A 35 1.16 -7.30 9.22
N SER A 36 0.76 -6.73 8.08
CA SER A 36 1.56 -5.73 7.36
C SER A 36 1.74 -4.45 8.18
N ALA A 37 0.70 -4.01 8.89
CA ALA A 37 0.72 -2.82 9.73
C ALA A 37 1.67 -2.98 10.94
N ILE A 38 1.65 -4.13 11.62
CA ILE A 38 2.58 -4.43 12.72
C ILE A 38 4.03 -4.37 12.23
N VAL A 39 4.32 -5.04 11.11
CA VAL A 39 5.67 -5.02 10.51
C VAL A 39 6.07 -3.60 10.07
N GLY A 40 5.13 -2.81 9.55
CA GLY A 40 5.35 -1.41 9.21
C GLY A 40 5.67 -0.53 10.42
N LEU A 41 4.95 -0.71 11.53
CA LEU A 41 5.19 0.02 12.77
C LEU A 41 6.56 -0.33 13.38
N ILE A 42 6.89 -1.61 13.45
CA ILE A 42 8.20 -2.08 13.95
C ILE A 42 9.32 -1.58 13.03
N GLY A 43 9.15 -1.72 11.71
CA GLY A 43 10.10 -1.21 10.72
C GLY A 43 10.30 0.30 10.82
N GLY A 44 9.21 1.06 11.02
CA GLY A 44 9.23 2.51 11.22
C GLY A 44 9.92 2.94 12.50
N ALA A 45 9.61 2.29 13.62
CA ALA A 45 10.10 2.68 14.95
C ALA A 45 11.53 2.23 15.19
N VAL A 46 11.86 0.98 14.85
CA VAL A 46 13.17 0.35 15.15
C VAL A 46 14.15 0.53 14.00
N PHE A 47 13.71 0.37 12.76
CA PHE A 47 14.55 0.35 11.57
C PHE A 47 14.29 1.54 10.64
N ASN A 48 14.20 2.74 11.21
CA ASN A 48 13.74 3.96 10.52
C ASN A 48 14.36 4.25 9.12
N LYS A 49 15.62 3.88 8.88
CA LYS A 49 16.31 4.04 7.57
C LYS A 49 15.93 2.98 6.54
N LEU A 50 15.48 1.81 7.00
CA LEU A 50 15.04 0.67 6.18
C LEU A 50 13.53 0.48 6.18
N SER A 51 12.80 1.38 6.85
CA SER A 51 11.34 1.35 6.97
C SER A 51 10.62 1.18 5.63
N PRO A 52 10.95 1.92 4.55
CA PRO A 52 10.30 1.75 3.25
C PRO A 52 10.52 0.35 2.66
N GLN A 53 11.70 -0.23 2.84
CA GLN A 53 12.06 -1.56 2.37
C GLN A 53 11.28 -2.63 3.12
N ILE A 54 11.30 -2.57 4.46
CA ILE A 54 10.57 -3.50 5.33
C ILE A 54 9.07 -3.43 5.04
N PHE A 55 8.53 -2.23 4.88
CA PHE A 55 7.12 -2.03 4.57
C PHE A 55 6.73 -2.50 3.17
N CYS A 56 7.60 -2.29 2.17
CA CYS A 56 7.41 -2.89 0.85
C CYS A 56 7.36 -4.42 0.93
N GLY A 57 8.27 -5.02 1.69
CA GLY A 57 8.28 -6.46 1.92
C GLY A 57 7.01 -6.97 2.61
N SER A 58 6.50 -6.23 3.59
CA SER A 58 5.29 -6.62 4.32
C SER A 58 4.05 -6.69 3.43
N PHE A 59 4.00 -5.91 2.34
CA PHE A 59 2.94 -6.01 1.33
C PHE A 59 3.03 -7.25 0.45
N VAL A 60 4.21 -7.87 0.33
CA VAL A 60 4.32 -9.21 -0.27
C VAL A 60 3.88 -10.24 0.75
N GLY A 61 4.28 -10.08 2.02
CA GLY A 61 3.95 -11.03 3.08
C GLY A 61 2.46 -11.09 3.45
N MET A 62 1.69 -10.04 3.18
CA MET A 62 0.23 -10.06 3.37
C MET A 62 -0.53 -10.95 2.35
N CYS A 63 0.17 -11.59 1.41
CA CYS A 63 -0.44 -12.60 0.54
C CYS A 63 -1.03 -13.75 1.35
N SER A 64 -2.17 -14.28 0.90
CA SER A 64 -2.75 -15.48 1.50
C SER A 64 -1.95 -16.73 1.15
N CYS A 65 -2.15 -17.83 1.90
CA CYS A 65 -1.61 -19.15 1.57
C CYS A 65 -2.00 -19.65 0.18
N GLY A 66 -3.10 -19.15 -0.40
CA GLY A 66 -3.46 -19.49 -1.79
C GLY A 66 -2.53 -18.88 -2.83
N VAL A 67 -1.88 -17.75 -2.51
CA VAL A 67 -0.90 -17.08 -3.38
C VAL A 67 0.53 -17.46 -3.03
N ILE A 68 0.86 -17.53 -1.74
CA ILE A 68 2.19 -17.94 -1.24
C ILE A 68 2.00 -19.12 -0.27
N PRO A 69 2.09 -20.38 -0.76
CA PRO A 69 1.74 -21.55 0.05
C PRO A 69 2.74 -21.91 1.15
N THR A 70 4.02 -21.58 0.97
CA THR A 70 5.08 -21.98 1.90
C THR A 70 6.09 -20.87 2.13
N ILE A 71 6.81 -20.95 3.25
CA ILE A 71 7.89 -20.04 3.59
C ILE A 71 9.01 -19.99 2.52
N TYR A 72 9.23 -21.08 1.78
CA TYR A 72 10.20 -21.11 0.69
C TYR A 72 9.79 -20.17 -0.46
N TYR A 73 8.51 -20.18 -0.84
CA TYR A 73 7.97 -19.24 -1.81
C TYR A 73 7.97 -17.81 -1.27
N THR A 74 7.76 -17.62 0.04
CA THR A 74 7.86 -16.30 0.70
C THR A 74 9.22 -15.66 0.50
N ILE A 75 10.31 -16.43 0.64
CA ILE A 75 11.68 -15.94 0.41
C ILE A 75 11.87 -15.56 -1.07
N LEU A 76 11.40 -16.41 -2.00
CA LEU A 76 11.51 -16.14 -3.43
C LEU A 76 10.78 -14.85 -3.82
N PHE A 77 9.52 -14.69 -3.41
CA PHE A 77 8.71 -13.49 -3.71
C PHE A 77 9.33 -12.24 -3.06
N GLY A 78 9.82 -12.36 -1.82
CA GLY A 78 10.53 -11.28 -1.13
C GLY A 78 11.83 -10.87 -1.86
N ALA A 79 12.58 -11.84 -2.40
CA ALA A 79 13.80 -11.58 -3.16
C ALA A 79 13.49 -10.86 -4.48
N VAL A 80 12.48 -11.34 -5.23
CA VAL A 80 12.00 -10.67 -6.44
C VAL A 80 11.55 -9.24 -6.13
N ALA A 81 10.80 -9.03 -5.04
CA ALA A 81 10.38 -7.70 -4.62
C ALA A 81 11.56 -6.80 -4.25
N GLY A 82 12.58 -7.34 -3.58
CA GLY A 82 13.81 -6.61 -3.26
C GLY A 82 14.55 -6.15 -4.52
N VAL A 83 14.68 -7.03 -5.52
CA VAL A 83 15.33 -6.70 -6.80
C VAL A 83 14.55 -5.61 -7.53
N ILE A 84 13.23 -5.76 -7.65
CA ILE A 84 12.37 -4.75 -8.29
C ILE A 84 12.44 -3.43 -7.50
N PHE A 85 12.44 -3.47 -6.17
CA PHE A 85 12.56 -2.27 -5.33
C PHE A 85 13.85 -1.49 -5.62
N VAL A 86 14.98 -2.18 -5.70
CA VAL A 86 16.29 -1.58 -6.03
C VAL A 86 16.29 -1.04 -7.45
N ALA A 87 15.78 -1.79 -8.43
CA ALA A 87 15.67 -1.34 -9.81
C ALA A 87 14.79 -0.09 -9.94
N TRP A 88 13.75 0.04 -9.11
CA TRP A 88 12.81 1.15 -9.12
C TRP A 88 13.18 2.29 -8.18
N LYS A 89 14.36 2.26 -7.54
CA LYS A 89 14.76 3.25 -6.53
C LYS A 89 14.67 4.69 -7.04
N GLY A 90 15.08 4.93 -8.29
CA GLY A 90 15.15 6.25 -8.93
C GLY A 90 13.82 6.84 -9.44
N TYR A 91 12.72 6.09 -9.42
CA TYR A 91 11.46 6.50 -10.04
C TYR A 91 10.40 6.90 -9.01
N PHE A 92 9.50 7.82 -9.38
CA PHE A 92 8.31 8.18 -8.60
C PHE A 92 8.54 8.54 -7.12
N PHE A 93 9.65 9.22 -6.81
CA PHE A 93 9.93 9.67 -5.44
C PHE A 93 8.78 10.49 -4.85
N GLY A 94 8.35 10.10 -3.65
CA GLY A 94 7.29 10.79 -2.91
C GLY A 94 5.86 10.52 -3.38
N HIS A 95 5.64 9.64 -4.37
CA HIS A 95 4.28 9.23 -4.74
C HIS A 95 3.79 8.16 -3.78
N GLY A 96 2.62 8.38 -3.16
CA GLY A 96 1.94 7.37 -2.36
C GLY A 96 1.67 6.10 -3.17
N GLY A 97 1.66 4.95 -2.51
CA GLY A 97 1.38 3.66 -3.16
C GLY A 97 2.57 2.99 -3.89
N LYS A 98 3.66 3.70 -4.21
CA LYS A 98 4.84 3.15 -4.92
C LYS A 98 5.33 1.82 -4.34
N LEU A 99 5.43 1.74 -3.02
CA LEU A 99 5.91 0.55 -2.32
C LEU A 99 5.02 -0.67 -2.59
N GLY A 100 3.70 -0.50 -2.48
CA GLY A 100 2.77 -1.59 -2.77
C GLY A 100 2.69 -1.92 -4.26
N THR A 101 2.83 -0.94 -5.17
CA THR A 101 2.97 -1.23 -6.62
C THR A 101 4.20 -2.10 -6.90
N THR A 102 5.32 -1.81 -6.23
CA THR A 102 6.55 -2.62 -6.32
C THR A 102 6.28 -4.05 -5.87
N ALA A 103 5.63 -4.22 -4.71
CA ALA A 103 5.25 -5.53 -4.19
C ALA A 103 4.28 -6.27 -5.12
N PHE A 104 3.30 -5.58 -5.69
CA PHE A 104 2.32 -6.18 -6.60
C PHE A 104 2.98 -6.67 -7.89
N MET A 105 3.89 -5.87 -8.48
CA MET A 105 4.68 -6.32 -9.64
C MET A 105 5.49 -7.56 -9.32
N ALA A 106 6.10 -7.62 -8.12
CA ALA A 106 6.85 -8.78 -7.69
C ALA A 106 5.99 -10.03 -7.51
N VAL A 107 4.80 -9.89 -6.91
CA VAL A 107 3.83 -10.98 -6.76
C VAL A 107 3.39 -11.50 -8.12
N LEU A 108 2.97 -10.62 -9.03
CA LEU A 108 2.55 -11.02 -10.39
C LEU A 108 3.68 -11.69 -11.16
N PHE A 109 4.88 -11.10 -11.13
CA PHE A 109 6.04 -11.68 -11.82
C PHE A 109 6.38 -13.07 -11.28
N SER A 110 6.39 -13.23 -9.96
CA SER A 110 6.67 -14.52 -9.32
C SER A 110 5.61 -15.57 -9.66
N LEU A 111 4.33 -15.18 -9.68
CA LEU A 111 3.24 -16.07 -10.10
C LEU A 111 3.39 -16.51 -11.56
N VAL A 112 3.72 -15.59 -12.47
CA VAL A 112 3.96 -15.93 -13.89
C VAL A 112 5.13 -16.90 -14.03
N VAL A 113 6.24 -16.65 -13.34
CA VAL A 113 7.42 -17.54 -13.37
C VAL A 113 7.06 -18.95 -12.89
N LEU A 114 6.29 -19.06 -11.82
CA LEU A 114 5.93 -20.35 -11.24
C LEU A 114 4.87 -21.09 -12.07
N ALA A 115 3.96 -20.36 -12.72
CA ALA A 115 3.03 -20.93 -13.70
C ALA A 115 3.79 -21.51 -14.91
N ILE A 116 4.80 -20.81 -15.43
CA ILE A 116 5.65 -21.31 -16.53
C ILE A 116 6.44 -22.56 -16.08
N ALA A 117 6.86 -22.62 -14.81
CA ALA A 117 7.53 -23.77 -14.23
C ALA A 117 6.61 -24.97 -13.97
N GLY A 118 5.31 -24.87 -14.25
CA GLY A 118 4.33 -25.95 -14.07
C GLY A 118 3.89 -26.16 -12.62
N VAL A 119 4.09 -25.17 -11.73
CA VAL A 119 3.59 -25.24 -10.36
C VAL A 119 2.10 -24.90 -10.38
N GLU A 120 1.26 -25.85 -9.97
CA GLU A 120 -0.19 -25.63 -9.86
C GLU A 120 -0.51 -24.64 -8.73
N TYR A 121 -1.19 -23.55 -9.07
CA TYR A 121 -1.72 -22.59 -8.10
C TYR A 121 -3.21 -22.77 -7.94
N ASN A 122 -3.65 -22.90 -6.69
CA ASN A 122 -5.06 -22.79 -6.38
C ASN A 122 -5.46 -21.33 -6.56
N ALA A 123 -6.20 -21.04 -7.61
CA ALA A 123 -6.84 -19.74 -7.77
C ALA A 123 -7.65 -19.48 -6.50
N VAL A 124 -7.31 -18.40 -5.78
CA VAL A 124 -8.13 -17.95 -4.66
C VAL A 124 -9.46 -17.53 -5.26
N SER A 125 -10.52 -18.29 -5.00
CA SER A 125 -11.86 -17.85 -5.36
C SER A 125 -12.18 -16.63 -4.51
N GLY A 126 -12.25 -15.45 -5.13
CA GLY A 126 -12.81 -14.27 -4.46
C GLY A 126 -14.26 -14.54 -4.11
N ALA A 127 -14.69 -14.12 -2.92
CA ALA A 127 -16.10 -13.98 -2.64
C ALA A 127 -16.63 -12.92 -3.62
N ALA A 128 -17.39 -13.36 -4.62
CA ALA A 128 -18.05 -12.48 -5.57
C ALA A 128 -18.82 -11.41 -4.78
N LEU A 129 -18.69 -10.16 -5.21
CA LEU A 129 -19.44 -9.05 -4.65
C LEU A 129 -20.93 -9.18 -5.08
N GLU A 130 -21.62 -10.17 -4.53
CA GLU A 130 -23.06 -10.32 -4.65
C GLU A 130 -23.71 -9.20 -3.83
N SER A 131 -24.12 -8.14 -4.54
CA SER A 131 -24.80 -6.90 -4.10
C SER A 131 -23.92 -5.67 -3.80
N LEU A 132 -23.52 -4.98 -4.88
CA LEU A 132 -23.18 -3.55 -4.83
C LEU A 132 -24.43 -2.72 -4.45
N THR A 133 -24.71 -2.57 -3.16
CA THR A 133 -25.70 -1.58 -2.72
C THR A 133 -25.10 -0.17 -2.77
N VAL A 134 -25.91 0.83 -3.12
CA VAL A 134 -25.46 2.25 -3.14
C VAL A 134 -24.92 2.67 -1.77
N SER A 135 -25.55 2.19 -0.69
CA SER A 135 -25.10 2.43 0.68
C SER A 135 -23.67 1.94 0.91
N TRP A 136 -23.36 0.70 0.51
CA TRP A 136 -22.03 0.13 0.65
C TRP A 136 -20.96 0.95 -0.10
N PHE A 137 -21.27 1.39 -1.32
CA PHE A 137 -20.35 2.22 -2.10
C PHE A 137 -20.05 3.55 -1.39
N LEU A 138 -21.05 4.19 -0.80
CA LEU A 138 -20.86 5.42 -0.01
C LEU A 138 -19.96 5.18 1.21
N PHE A 139 -20.10 4.04 1.90
CA PHE A 139 -19.20 3.68 3.00
C PHE A 139 -17.76 3.51 2.54
N VAL A 140 -17.54 2.78 1.43
CA VAL A 140 -16.20 2.60 0.84
C VAL A 140 -15.58 3.94 0.45
N LEU A 141 -16.37 4.85 -0.14
CA LEU A 141 -15.96 6.20 -0.48
C LEU A 141 -15.54 7.01 0.76
N LEU A 142 -16.37 7.03 1.80
CA LEU A 142 -16.06 7.71 3.05
C LEU A 142 -14.78 7.17 3.69
N VAL A 143 -14.63 5.85 3.78
CA VAL A 143 -13.45 5.22 4.37
C VAL A 143 -12.18 5.53 3.57
N GLY A 144 -12.25 5.50 2.23
CA GLY A 144 -11.13 5.87 1.36
C GLY A 144 -10.67 7.31 1.58
N VAL A 145 -11.61 8.26 1.65
CA VAL A 145 -11.30 9.68 1.92
C VAL A 145 -10.74 9.87 3.32
N ILE A 146 -11.43 9.36 4.35
CA ILE A 146 -11.05 9.55 5.75
C ILE A 146 -9.67 8.96 6.01
N SER A 147 -9.39 7.73 5.56
CA SER A 147 -8.09 7.09 5.78
C SER A 147 -6.93 7.82 5.10
N THR A 148 -7.15 8.32 3.88
CA THR A 148 -6.16 9.11 3.12
C THR A 148 -5.83 10.41 3.85
N VAL A 149 -6.85 11.14 4.26
CA VAL A 149 -6.72 12.43 4.98
C VAL A 149 -6.15 12.22 6.38
N ALA A 150 -6.60 11.20 7.11
CA ALA A 150 -6.08 10.84 8.43
C ALA A 150 -4.58 10.54 8.38
N THR A 151 -4.13 9.78 7.38
CA THR A 151 -2.71 9.47 7.22
C THR A 151 -1.88 10.72 6.94
N TYR A 152 -2.39 11.65 6.12
CA TYR A 152 -1.75 12.94 5.89
C TYR A 152 -1.55 13.74 7.19
N TYR A 153 -2.61 13.88 8.00
CA TYR A 153 -2.54 14.62 9.26
C TYR A 153 -1.70 13.91 10.33
N LEU A 154 -1.81 12.58 10.46
CA LEU A 154 -0.96 11.80 11.37
C LEU A 154 0.51 12.00 11.05
N ARG A 155 0.88 11.94 9.76
CA ARG A 155 2.24 12.22 9.32
C ARG A 155 2.65 13.65 9.67
N LYS A 156 1.85 14.64 9.25
CA LYS A 156 2.18 16.06 9.33
C LYS A 156 2.28 16.57 10.78
N ASP A 157 1.32 16.21 11.61
CA ASP A 157 1.12 16.84 12.92
C ASP A 157 1.60 15.97 14.09
N VAL A 158 1.58 14.64 13.95
CA VAL A 158 1.96 13.71 15.02
C VAL A 158 3.38 13.18 14.80
N PHE A 159 3.58 12.39 13.74
CA PHE A 159 4.83 11.63 13.58
C PHE A 159 6.04 12.51 13.27
N ILE A 160 5.87 13.62 12.53
CA ILE A 160 6.96 14.59 12.33
C ILE A 160 7.44 15.21 13.66
N ARG A 161 6.56 15.33 14.67
CA ARG A 161 6.92 15.90 15.98
C ARG A 161 7.53 14.86 16.91
N VAL A 162 7.03 13.62 16.87
CA VAL A 162 7.46 12.53 17.76
C VAL A 162 8.79 11.91 17.27
N PHE A 163 8.96 11.75 15.96
CA PHE A 163 10.16 11.15 15.38
C PHE A 163 11.00 12.20 14.66
N THR A 164 12.17 12.51 15.21
CA THR A 164 13.13 13.46 14.62
C THR A 164 13.62 13.02 13.23
N ASN A 165 13.54 11.72 12.92
CA ASN A 165 13.93 11.16 11.62
C ASN A 165 12.77 11.17 10.61
N LYS A 166 12.86 12.06 9.62
CA LYS A 166 11.91 12.23 8.50
C LYS A 166 11.77 11.02 7.55
N CYS A 167 12.47 9.91 7.80
CA CYS A 167 12.50 8.76 6.89
C CYS A 167 11.38 7.74 7.15
N ALA A 168 10.78 7.76 8.34
CA ALA A 168 9.80 6.75 8.76
C ALA A 168 8.38 7.31 9.01
N ASP A 169 8.20 8.63 9.00
CA ASP A 169 6.92 9.30 9.31
C ASP A 169 5.77 8.81 8.41
N ALA A 170 6.01 8.67 7.11
CA ALA A 170 5.01 8.20 6.16
C ALA A 170 4.58 6.74 6.43
N VAL A 171 5.55 5.86 6.69
CA VAL A 171 5.30 4.44 6.99
C VAL A 171 4.58 4.30 8.33
N LEU A 172 5.02 5.00 9.37
CA LEU A 172 4.37 4.99 10.68
C LEU A 172 2.93 5.50 10.60
N GLY A 173 2.69 6.58 9.87
CA GLY A 173 1.34 7.13 9.66
C GLY A 173 0.42 6.11 8.98
N SER A 174 0.86 5.52 7.88
CA SER A 174 0.08 4.52 7.14
C SER A 174 -0.14 3.24 7.95
N ALA A 175 0.90 2.74 8.62
CA ALA A 175 0.82 1.54 9.43
C ALA A 175 -0.09 1.73 10.66
N THR A 176 -0.15 2.92 11.23
CA THR A 176 -1.10 3.25 12.31
C THR A 176 -2.54 3.19 11.82
N VAL A 177 -2.84 3.81 10.66
CA VAL A 177 -4.18 3.76 10.07
C VAL A 177 -4.56 2.33 9.68
N GLY A 178 -3.61 1.57 9.12
CA GLY A 178 -3.79 0.15 8.80
C GLY A 178 -4.10 -0.70 10.02
N LEU A 179 -3.35 -0.53 11.11
CA LEU A 179 -3.56 -1.29 12.34
C LEU A 179 -4.93 -1.00 12.94
N ILE A 180 -5.29 0.29 13.06
CA ILE A 180 -6.59 0.71 13.59
C ILE A 180 -7.72 0.15 12.72
N ALA A 181 -7.63 0.32 11.39
CA ALA A 181 -8.66 -0.17 10.47
C ALA A 181 -8.77 -1.71 10.47
N GLY A 182 -7.63 -2.41 10.49
CA GLY A 182 -7.56 -3.86 10.51
C GLY A 182 -8.10 -4.48 11.79
N LEU A 183 -8.02 -3.79 12.93
CA LEU A 183 -8.60 -4.26 14.19
C LEU A 183 -10.06 -3.82 14.37
N LEU A 184 -10.44 -2.61 13.92
CA LEU A 184 -11.77 -2.07 14.17
C LEU A 184 -12.83 -2.56 13.18
N PHE A 185 -12.55 -2.54 11.87
CA PHE A 185 -13.60 -2.81 10.89
C PHE A 185 -14.14 -4.24 10.90
N PRO A 186 -13.30 -5.30 11.03
CA PRO A 186 -13.79 -6.67 11.17
C PRO A 186 -14.75 -6.86 12.35
N GLU A 187 -14.55 -6.14 13.46
CA GLU A 187 -15.42 -6.18 14.64
C GLU A 187 -16.76 -5.46 14.43
N ILE A 188 -16.78 -4.41 13.59
CA ILE A 188 -18.00 -3.64 13.28
C ILE A 188 -18.92 -4.44 12.33
N SER A 189 -18.35 -5.22 11.41
CA SER A 189 -19.12 -6.01 10.45
C SER A 189 -18.36 -7.24 9.99
N ALA A 190 -18.90 -8.43 10.29
CA ALA A 190 -18.36 -9.69 9.80
C ALA A 190 -18.39 -9.79 8.26
N THR A 191 -19.37 -9.15 7.61
CA THR A 191 -19.55 -9.22 6.15
C THR A 191 -18.63 -8.26 5.40
N TYR A 192 -18.51 -7.02 5.88
CA TYR A 192 -17.83 -5.95 5.12
C TYR A 192 -16.54 -5.45 5.76
N GLY A 193 -16.27 -5.84 7.01
CA GLY A 193 -15.19 -5.28 7.82
C GLY A 193 -13.81 -5.48 7.22
N ALA A 194 -13.51 -6.68 6.72
CA ALA A 194 -12.22 -6.96 6.07
C ALA A 194 -12.02 -6.07 4.82
N THR A 195 -13.06 -5.91 4.00
CA THR A 195 -13.02 -5.05 2.82
C THR A 195 -12.79 -3.59 3.20
N LEU A 196 -13.50 -3.07 4.20
CA LEU A 196 -13.30 -1.70 4.67
C LEU A 196 -11.89 -1.49 5.23
N ALA A 197 -11.31 -2.50 5.90
CA ALA A 197 -9.92 -2.46 6.33
C ALA A 197 -8.94 -2.37 5.15
N PHE A 198 -9.16 -3.14 4.07
CA PHE A 198 -8.34 -3.03 2.86
C PHE A 198 -8.48 -1.67 2.16
N VAL A 199 -9.69 -1.12 2.09
CA VAL A 199 -9.94 0.23 1.54
C VAL A 199 -9.22 1.29 2.37
N ALA A 200 -9.35 1.23 3.69
CA ALA A 200 -8.67 2.16 4.60
C ALA A 200 -7.15 2.06 4.45
N TYR A 201 -6.62 0.84 4.35
CA TYR A 201 -5.19 0.64 4.20
C TYR A 201 -4.69 1.15 2.84
N SER A 202 -5.44 0.92 1.77
CA SER A 202 -5.19 1.51 0.44
C SER A 202 -5.17 3.04 0.48
N GLY A 203 -6.19 3.65 1.10
CA GLY A 203 -6.26 5.11 1.27
C GLY A 203 -5.08 5.66 2.05
N SER A 204 -4.65 4.94 3.09
CA SER A 204 -3.46 5.31 3.86
C SER A 204 -2.19 5.41 3.00
N PHE A 205 -2.06 4.57 1.97
CA PHE A 205 -0.92 4.62 1.06
C PHE A 205 -0.95 5.85 0.15
N ALA A 206 -2.14 6.28 -0.29
CA ALA A 206 -2.30 7.55 -0.99
C ALA A 206 -1.95 8.73 -0.06
N GLY A 207 -2.28 8.60 1.23
CA GLY A 207 -1.95 9.57 2.28
C GLY A 207 -0.44 9.74 2.55
N MET A 208 0.38 8.76 2.18
CA MET A 208 1.85 8.86 2.26
C MET A 208 2.46 9.83 1.23
N THR A 209 1.67 10.35 0.29
CA THR A 209 2.13 11.25 -0.77
C THR A 209 2.87 12.46 -0.20
N ALA A 210 3.99 12.82 -0.81
CA ALA A 210 4.86 13.89 -0.35
C ALA A 210 4.18 15.27 -0.51
N PHE A 211 4.13 16.01 0.58
CA PHE A 211 3.63 17.38 0.66
C PHE A 211 4.78 18.32 1.08
N PRO A 212 4.95 19.51 0.46
CA PRO A 212 4.14 20.09 -0.62
C PRO A 212 4.60 19.68 -2.04
N ARG A 213 5.52 18.71 -2.17
CA ARG A 213 6.21 18.42 -3.44
C ARG A 213 5.30 17.84 -4.53
N ILE A 214 4.48 16.86 -4.19
CA ILE A 214 3.58 16.16 -5.13
C ILE A 214 2.17 16.72 -5.00
N PHE A 215 1.66 16.77 -3.77
CA PHE A 215 0.44 17.51 -3.46
C PHE A 215 0.82 18.80 -2.75
N ASP A 216 0.22 19.90 -3.16
CA ASP A 216 0.45 21.26 -2.65
C ASP A 216 -0.71 21.76 -1.76
N ARG A 217 -1.85 21.07 -1.77
CA ARG A 217 -3.06 21.43 -1.01
C ARG A 217 -3.66 20.19 -0.34
N PRO A 218 -4.20 20.34 0.88
CA PRO A 218 -4.87 19.23 1.59
C PRO A 218 -6.01 18.59 0.80
N VAL A 219 -6.73 19.37 -0.02
CA VAL A 219 -7.85 18.85 -0.84
C VAL A 219 -7.43 17.75 -1.82
N HIS A 220 -6.18 17.74 -2.29
CA HIS A 220 -5.69 16.67 -3.17
C HIS A 220 -5.67 15.31 -2.47
N PHE A 221 -5.45 15.26 -1.15
CA PHE A 221 -5.55 14.00 -0.41
C PHE A 221 -6.99 13.48 -0.39
N ALA A 222 -7.99 14.34 -0.26
CA ALA A 222 -9.39 13.93 -0.33
C ALA A 222 -9.75 13.41 -1.73
N ILE A 223 -9.33 14.10 -2.79
CA ILE A 223 -9.55 13.67 -4.17
C ILE A 223 -8.89 12.31 -4.43
N ALA A 224 -7.65 12.11 -3.98
CA ALA A 224 -6.96 10.83 -4.10
C ALA A 224 -7.72 9.71 -3.36
N GLY A 225 -8.28 9.99 -2.19
CA GLY A 225 -9.11 9.04 -1.45
C GLY A 225 -10.40 8.64 -2.18
N ILE A 226 -11.02 9.55 -2.93
CA ILE A 226 -12.18 9.24 -3.79
C ILE A 226 -11.76 8.26 -4.90
N PHE A 227 -10.65 8.52 -5.59
CA PHE A 227 -10.15 7.61 -6.63
C PHE A 227 -9.74 6.25 -6.06
N VAL A 228 -9.16 6.21 -4.85
CA VAL A 228 -8.85 4.94 -4.17
C VAL A 228 -10.10 4.10 -3.99
N ALA A 229 -11.18 4.69 -3.48
CA ALA A 229 -12.45 3.98 -3.27
C ALA A 229 -13.07 3.47 -4.58
N MET A 230 -13.06 4.31 -5.62
CA MET A 230 -13.57 3.93 -6.95
C MET A 230 -12.76 2.78 -7.55
N LEU A 231 -11.43 2.91 -7.59
CA LEU A 231 -10.54 1.90 -8.17
C LEU A 231 -10.54 0.62 -7.35
N TYR A 232 -10.58 0.69 -6.02
CA TYR A 232 -10.71 -0.50 -5.18
C TYR A 232 -11.98 -1.27 -5.52
N THR A 233 -13.12 -0.58 -5.59
CA THR A 233 -14.41 -1.21 -5.93
C THR A 233 -14.35 -1.85 -7.32
N ALA A 234 -13.73 -1.20 -8.29
CA ALA A 234 -13.60 -1.71 -9.66
C ALA A 234 -12.61 -2.89 -9.80
N THR A 235 -11.72 -3.10 -8.82
CA THR A 235 -10.62 -4.08 -8.91
C THR A 235 -10.60 -5.09 -7.77
N VAL A 236 -11.65 -5.14 -6.95
CA VAL A 236 -11.75 -6.01 -5.78
C VAL A 236 -11.53 -7.48 -6.13
N ASP A 237 -12.08 -7.93 -7.26
CA ASP A 237 -11.98 -9.31 -7.75
C ASP A 237 -10.70 -9.62 -8.54
N LEU A 238 -9.90 -8.60 -8.85
CA LEU A 238 -8.61 -8.80 -9.51
C LEU A 238 -7.58 -9.31 -8.50
N VAL A 239 -7.02 -10.50 -8.76
CA VAL A 239 -5.95 -11.13 -7.96
C VAL A 239 -6.31 -11.19 -6.46
N PRO A 240 -7.38 -11.90 -6.08
CA PRO A 240 -7.78 -12.06 -4.69
C PRO A 240 -6.66 -12.74 -3.88
N GLY A 241 -6.45 -12.27 -2.65
CA GLY A 241 -5.35 -12.74 -1.79
C GLY A 241 -3.95 -12.28 -2.23
N GLY A 242 -3.82 -11.55 -3.35
CA GLY A 242 -2.56 -11.00 -3.83
C GLY A 242 -2.15 -9.73 -3.08
N GLY A 243 -0.96 -9.78 -2.49
CA GLY A 243 -0.34 -8.65 -1.79
C GLY A 243 0.08 -7.52 -2.73
N GLY A 244 0.13 -6.29 -2.20
CA GLY A 244 0.57 -5.10 -2.95
C GLY A 244 -0.48 -4.41 -3.83
N LYS A 245 -1.59 -5.07 -4.20
CA LYS A 245 -2.65 -4.50 -5.05
C LYS A 245 -3.15 -3.12 -4.58
N LEU A 246 -3.34 -2.99 -3.27
CA LEU A 246 -3.76 -1.74 -2.63
C LEU A 246 -2.79 -0.58 -2.90
N GLY A 247 -1.49 -0.85 -2.93
CA GLY A 247 -0.50 0.18 -3.28
C GLY A 247 -0.61 0.61 -4.73
N THR A 248 -0.88 -0.32 -5.65
CA THR A 248 -1.14 0.01 -7.06
C THR A 248 -2.36 0.91 -7.20
N ILE A 249 -3.46 0.58 -6.52
CA ILE A 249 -4.68 1.41 -6.48
C ILE A 249 -4.36 2.82 -5.98
N ALA A 250 -3.64 2.93 -4.87
CA ALA A 250 -3.23 4.21 -4.31
C ALA A 250 -2.31 4.99 -5.24
N PHE A 251 -1.35 4.32 -5.88
CA PHE A 251 -0.38 4.93 -6.78
C PHE A 251 -1.05 5.53 -8.01
N VAL A 252 -1.94 4.78 -8.65
CA VAL A 252 -2.75 5.26 -9.79
C VAL A 252 -3.62 6.44 -9.35
N SER A 253 -4.28 6.35 -8.19
CA SER A 253 -5.09 7.44 -7.63
C SER A 253 -4.28 8.73 -7.43
N VAL A 254 -3.04 8.61 -6.95
CA VAL A 254 -2.13 9.75 -6.75
C VAL A 254 -1.69 10.36 -8.07
N ILE A 255 -1.38 9.55 -9.09
CA ILE A 255 -1.03 10.07 -10.43
C ILE A 255 -2.20 10.84 -11.03
N ILE A 256 -3.41 10.28 -11.00
CA ILE A 256 -4.61 10.94 -11.52
C ILE A 256 -4.83 12.28 -10.82
N THR A 257 -4.77 12.28 -9.49
CA THR A 257 -4.97 13.49 -8.68
C THR A 257 -3.90 14.55 -8.97
N ARG A 258 -2.64 14.14 -9.12
CA ARG A 258 -1.53 15.04 -9.47
C ARG A 258 -1.76 15.69 -10.83
N TYR A 259 -2.15 14.90 -11.83
CA TYR A 259 -2.44 15.40 -13.17
C TYR A 259 -3.56 16.46 -13.15
N ILE A 260 -4.66 16.19 -12.43
CA ILE A 260 -5.76 17.16 -12.24
C ILE A 260 -5.24 18.45 -11.59
N SER A 261 -4.39 18.33 -10.57
CA SER A 261 -3.80 19.47 -9.87
C SER A 261 -2.93 20.35 -10.78
N GLU A 262 -2.06 19.72 -11.58
CA GLU A 262 -1.17 20.41 -12.51
C GLU A 262 -1.98 21.15 -13.59
N HIS A 263 -3.00 20.49 -14.16
CA HIS A 263 -3.89 21.12 -15.15
C HIS A 263 -4.64 22.35 -14.58
N HIS A 264 -5.17 22.25 -13.35
CA HIS A 264 -5.82 23.38 -12.67
C HIS A 264 -4.88 24.55 -12.35
N ARG A 265 -3.57 24.32 -12.25
CA ARG A 265 -2.57 25.37 -12.06
C ARG A 265 -2.28 26.09 -13.37
N GLU A 266 -2.15 25.35 -14.46
CA GLU A 266 -1.94 25.92 -15.79
C GLU A 266 -3.10 26.83 -16.17
N VAL A 267 -4.35 26.34 -16.09
CA VAL A 267 -5.54 27.14 -16.41
C VAL A 267 -5.60 28.44 -15.58
N ARG A 268 -5.24 28.39 -14.30
CA ARG A 268 -5.20 29.58 -13.43
C ARG A 268 -4.16 30.61 -13.85
N LYS A 269 -2.99 30.18 -14.31
CA LYS A 269 -1.94 31.10 -14.80
C LYS A 269 -2.43 31.84 -16.04
N TRP A 270 -3.00 31.12 -17.00
CA TRP A 270 -3.59 31.69 -18.21
C TRP A 270 -4.65 32.75 -17.89
N THR A 271 -5.55 32.50 -16.94
CA THR A 271 -6.58 33.48 -16.56
C THR A 271 -6.02 34.73 -15.89
N CYS A 272 -4.89 34.64 -15.18
CA CYS A 272 -4.26 35.80 -14.54
C CYS A 272 -3.38 36.61 -15.50
N GLU A 273 -2.86 36.00 -16.57
CA GLU A 273 -2.12 36.73 -17.62
C GLU A 273 -3.05 37.53 -18.55
N GLN A 274 -4.35 37.21 -18.56
CA GLN A 274 -5.36 37.91 -19.37
C GLN A 274 -6.17 38.96 -18.60
N SER A 275 -5.96 39.10 -17.28
CA SER A 275 -6.63 40.08 -16.40
C SER A 275 -5.72 41.23 -16.03
#